data_AF-A0A8T4X778-F1
#
_entry.id   AF-A0A8T4X778-F1
#
_cell.length_a   1.000
_cell.length_b   1.000
_cell.length_c   1.000
_cell.angle_alpha   90.00
_cell.angle_beta   90.00
_cell.angle_gamma   90.00
#
_symmetry.space_group_name_H-M   'P 1'
#
loop_
_entity.id
_entity.type
_entity.pdbx_description
1 polymer ?
#
loop_
_entity_poly.entity_id
_entity_poly.type
_entity_poly.pdbx_seq_one_letter_code
_entity_poly.pdbx_strand_id
1 'polypeptide(L)'
;MILFAFFVLFPASDIFAPPSPNEWSTAPYCPGGCQLDYLKQKWAEYYDYKGEEWMELKKYEMLTSIENGNLTDWLNKDPTQAHYNAFNYYFYKGEIPNIEGKFIDQVEQAMFFSDVKQNLENNQFPLGNHTYINFTLLLVMIGSITCMTIFIIWRKRK
;
A
#
# COMPACT_ATOMS: atom_id res chain seq x y z
N MET A 1 0.26 12.40 54.17
CA MET A 1 0.18 11.43 53.04
C MET A 1 -0.69 12.05 51.97
N ILE A 2 -0.10 12.72 50.99
CA ILE A 2 -0.79 13.19 49.78
C ILE A 2 -0.06 12.55 48.61
N LEU A 3 -0.65 11.49 48.07
CA LEU A 3 -0.24 10.85 46.83
C LEU A 3 -0.89 11.65 45.69
N PHE A 4 -0.19 12.66 45.19
CA PHE A 4 -0.52 13.28 43.91
C PHE A 4 -0.04 12.35 42.80
N ALA A 5 -0.96 11.55 42.27
CA ALA A 5 -0.72 10.76 41.08
C ALA A 5 -0.62 11.71 39.87
N PHE A 6 0.61 11.92 39.40
CA PHE A 6 0.92 12.52 38.11
C PHE A 6 0.42 11.56 37.01
N PHE A 7 -0.82 11.75 36.54
CA PHE A 7 -1.18 11.30 35.20
C PHE A 7 -0.55 12.28 34.22
N VAL A 8 0.71 12.02 33.85
CA VAL A 8 1.30 12.62 32.66
C VAL A 8 0.50 12.06 31.49
N LEU A 9 -0.41 12.88 30.98
CA LEU A 9 -1.01 12.73 29.66
C LEU A 9 0.13 12.82 28.64
N PHE A 10 0.78 11.69 28.36
CA PHE A 10 1.56 11.59 27.13
C PHE A 10 0.57 11.65 25.97
N PRO A 11 0.65 12.64 25.07
CA PRO A 11 -0.14 12.60 23.86
C PRO A 11 0.25 11.34 23.08
N ALA A 12 -0.73 10.53 22.70
CA ALA A 12 -0.53 9.29 21.96
C ALA A 12 0.11 9.49 20.56
N SER A 13 0.42 10.73 20.17
CA SER A 13 1.15 11.07 18.94
C SER A 13 2.60 10.58 18.94
N ASP A 14 3.21 10.34 20.10
CA ASP A 14 4.62 9.95 20.18
C ASP A 14 4.85 8.43 20.06
N ILE A 15 3.79 7.62 20.04
CA ILE A 15 3.90 6.16 19.91
C ILE A 15 4.24 5.75 18.46
N PHE A 16 3.99 6.63 17.49
CA PHE A 16 4.24 6.40 16.07
C PHE A 16 5.05 7.53 15.44
N ALA A 17 5.99 8.11 16.19
CA ALA A 17 6.94 9.07 15.63
C ALA A 17 7.63 8.44 14.39
N PRO A 18 7.76 9.16 13.28
CA PRO A 18 8.49 8.66 12.12
C PRO A 18 9.92 8.29 12.55
N PRO A 19 10.53 7.24 11.97
CA PRO A 19 11.89 6.87 12.31
C PRO A 19 12.86 8.04 12.10
N SER A 20 13.95 8.02 12.87
CA SER A 20 15.10 8.95 12.93
C SER A 20 15.46 9.68 11.62
N PRO A 21 16.15 10.84 11.70
CA PRO A 21 15.92 11.98 10.82
C PRO A 21 15.90 11.59 9.34
N ASN A 22 14.69 11.43 8.81
CA ASN A 22 14.49 11.39 7.36
C ASN A 22 14.71 12.82 6.84
N GLU A 23 15.55 12.97 5.83
CA GLU A 23 15.75 14.25 5.15
C GLU A 23 14.47 14.84 4.55
N TRP A 24 13.45 14.01 4.38
CA TRP A 24 12.15 14.37 3.86
C TRP A 24 11.09 14.09 4.92
N SER A 25 10.75 15.13 5.69
CA SER A 25 9.80 15.06 6.80
C SER A 25 8.38 14.66 6.40
N THR A 26 8.04 14.76 5.10
CA THR A 26 6.74 14.37 4.55
C THR A 26 6.77 13.03 3.84
N ALA A 27 7.84 12.23 4.02
CA ALA A 27 7.89 10.88 3.49
C ALA A 27 6.68 10.05 3.96
N PRO A 28 6.10 9.21 3.09
CA PRO A 28 4.91 8.45 3.44
C PRO A 28 5.23 7.47 4.58
N TYR A 29 4.48 7.58 5.68
CA TYR A 29 4.53 6.65 6.80
C TYR A 29 3.32 5.72 6.76
N CYS A 30 3.57 4.41 6.61
CA CYS A 30 2.54 3.42 6.27
C CYS A 30 2.63 2.18 7.18
N PRO A 31 2.42 2.31 8.50
CA PRO A 31 2.59 1.19 9.45
C PRO A 31 1.59 0.05 9.23
N GLY A 32 0.44 0.33 8.62
CA GLY A 32 -0.58 -0.67 8.23
C GLY A 32 -0.62 -0.95 6.73
N GLY A 33 0.39 -0.53 5.97
CA GLY A 33 0.37 -0.50 4.51
C GLY A 33 -0.36 0.73 3.95
N CYS A 34 0.03 1.13 2.75
CA CYS A 34 -0.61 2.22 2.01
C CYS A 34 -1.07 1.72 0.64
N GLN A 35 -2.13 2.33 0.11
CA GLN A 35 -2.54 2.09 -1.26
C GLN A 35 -1.44 2.53 -2.24
N LEU A 36 -1.25 1.77 -3.32
CA LEU A 36 -0.20 2.03 -4.30
C LEU A 36 -0.32 3.43 -4.94
N ASP A 37 -1.53 3.84 -5.30
CA ASP A 37 -1.77 5.17 -5.89
C ASP A 37 -1.37 6.31 -4.95
N TYR A 38 -1.63 6.14 -3.64
CA TYR A 38 -1.17 7.10 -2.63
C TYR A 38 0.36 7.17 -2.56
N LEU A 39 1.04 6.02 -2.61
CA LEU A 39 2.51 5.98 -2.61
C LEU A 39 3.08 6.64 -3.86
N LYS A 40 2.54 6.33 -5.06
CA LYS A 40 2.94 6.96 -6.32
C LYS A 40 2.79 8.49 -6.26
N GLN A 41 1.66 8.98 -5.75
CA GLN A 41 1.42 10.41 -5.59
C GLN A 41 2.41 11.04 -4.60
N LYS A 42 2.62 10.42 -3.43
CA LYS A 42 3.52 10.96 -2.42
C LYS A 42 4.96 11.02 -2.91
N TRP A 43 5.45 9.96 -3.53
CA TRP A 43 6.81 9.95 -4.07
C TRP A 43 6.99 10.94 -5.23
N ALA A 44 5.94 11.30 -5.97
CA ALA A 44 6.03 12.40 -6.94
C ALA A 44 6.39 13.75 -6.27
N GLU A 45 5.82 14.04 -5.08
CA GLU A 45 6.18 15.25 -4.31
C GLU A 45 7.66 15.27 -3.93
N TYR A 46 8.27 14.11 -3.69
CA TYR A 46 9.71 14.01 -3.42
C TYR A 46 10.57 14.36 -4.64
N TYR A 47 10.16 13.94 -5.84
CA TYR A 47 10.82 14.32 -7.08
C TYR A 47 10.83 15.84 -7.25
N ASP A 48 9.69 16.49 -7.01
CA ASP A 48 9.57 17.95 -7.07
C ASP A 48 10.42 18.66 -6.01
N TYR A 49 10.50 18.08 -4.79
CA TYR A 49 11.32 18.61 -3.70
C TYR A 49 12.83 18.55 -3.99
N LYS A 50 13.30 17.45 -4.61
CA LYS A 50 14.73 17.26 -4.92
C LYS A 50 15.15 17.92 -6.21
N GLY A 51 14.28 17.94 -7.20
CA GLY A 51 14.54 18.43 -8.55
C GLY A 51 15.06 17.34 -9.49
N GLU A 52 14.72 17.52 -10.77
CA GLU A 52 15.02 16.59 -11.88
C GLU A 52 16.50 16.24 -11.99
N GLU A 53 17.39 17.23 -12.00
CA GLU A 53 18.83 17.00 -12.19
C GLU A 53 19.40 16.05 -11.13
N TRP A 54 19.05 16.27 -9.87
CA TRP A 54 19.50 15.42 -8.78
C TRP A 54 18.88 14.02 -8.86
N MET A 55 17.59 13.94 -9.16
CA MET A 55 16.87 12.66 -9.27
C MET A 55 17.40 11.79 -10.41
N GLU A 56 17.70 12.36 -11.57
CA GLU A 56 18.25 11.62 -12.71
C GLU A 56 19.72 11.21 -12.48
N LEU A 57 20.52 12.06 -11.83
CA LEU A 57 21.87 11.67 -11.40
C LEU A 57 21.81 10.46 -10.46
N LYS A 58 20.91 10.49 -9.47
CA LYS A 58 20.76 9.37 -8.53
C LYS A 58 20.20 8.12 -9.17
N LYS A 59 19.33 8.27 -10.17
CA LYS A 59 18.89 7.15 -11.01
C LYS A 59 20.07 6.47 -11.70
N TYR A 60 20.95 7.24 -12.33
CA TYR A 60 22.12 6.72 -13.01
C TYR A 60 23.07 5.98 -12.07
N GLU A 61 23.40 6.57 -10.91
CA GLU A 61 24.22 5.93 -9.88
C GLU A 61 23.58 4.62 -9.40
N MET A 62 22.28 4.64 -9.12
CA MET A 62 21.52 3.48 -8.66
C MET A 62 21.50 2.34 -9.70
N LEU A 63 21.24 2.65 -10.98
CA LEU A 63 21.25 1.67 -12.06
C LEU A 63 22.64 1.04 -12.23
N THR A 64 23.68 1.85 -12.18
CA THR A 64 25.08 1.37 -12.18
C THR A 64 25.32 0.43 -11.00
N SER A 65 24.76 0.74 -9.83
CA SER A 65 24.87 -0.11 -8.65
C SER A 65 24.09 -1.41 -8.74
N ILE A 66 22.93 -1.41 -9.39
CA ILE A 66 22.16 -2.63 -9.69
C ILE A 66 22.95 -3.53 -10.64
N GLU A 67 23.51 -2.99 -11.71
CA GLU A 67 24.32 -3.73 -12.70
C GLU A 67 25.56 -4.38 -12.07
N ASN A 68 26.19 -3.67 -11.12
CA ASN A 68 27.37 -4.15 -10.40
C ASN A 68 27.04 -5.04 -9.18
N GLY A 69 25.76 -5.28 -8.88
CA GLY A 69 25.34 -6.10 -7.73
C GLY A 69 25.64 -5.48 -6.36
N ASN A 70 25.78 -4.16 -6.26
CA ASN A 70 26.13 -3.43 -5.03
C ASN A 70 25.05 -2.42 -4.58
N LEU A 71 23.79 -2.63 -4.98
CA LEU A 71 22.66 -1.77 -4.61
C LEU A 71 22.56 -1.53 -3.10
N THR A 72 22.74 -2.57 -2.28
CA THR A 72 22.69 -2.45 -0.80
C THR A 72 23.75 -1.48 -0.27
N ASP A 73 24.96 -1.52 -0.81
CA ASP A 73 26.03 -0.60 -0.41
C ASP A 73 25.70 0.84 -0.83
N TRP A 74 25.14 1.01 -2.03
CA TRP A 74 24.68 2.32 -2.49
C TRP A 74 23.57 2.89 -1.60
N LEU A 75 22.57 2.09 -1.23
CA LEU A 75 21.48 2.50 -0.34
C LEU A 75 22.00 2.94 1.05
N ASN A 76 22.99 2.22 1.59
CA ASN A 76 23.55 2.48 2.92
C ASN A 76 24.62 3.57 2.95
N LYS A 77 25.11 4.03 1.79
CA LYS A 77 26.17 5.04 1.69
C LYS A 77 25.73 6.41 2.22
N ASP A 78 24.44 6.70 2.17
CA ASP A 78 23.89 7.99 2.54
C ASP A 78 23.22 7.95 3.92
N PRO A 79 23.77 8.64 4.94
CA PRO A 79 23.21 8.64 6.29
C PRO A 79 21.87 9.39 6.39
N THR A 80 21.49 10.18 5.38
CA THR A 80 20.26 10.98 5.37
C THR A 80 19.06 10.21 4.80
N GLN A 81 19.29 9.02 4.24
CA GLN A 81 18.31 8.21 3.51
C GLN A 81 17.89 8.76 2.13
N ALA A 82 18.58 9.77 1.56
CA ALA A 82 18.21 10.30 0.25
C ALA A 82 18.31 9.25 -0.86
N HIS A 83 19.32 8.38 -0.79
CA HIS A 83 19.46 7.25 -1.71
C HIS A 83 18.28 6.28 -1.62
N TYR A 84 17.84 5.97 -0.39
CA TYR A 84 16.69 5.11 -0.15
C TYR A 84 15.39 5.73 -0.66
N ASN A 85 15.21 7.04 -0.46
CA ASN A 85 14.07 7.79 -0.95
C ASN A 85 14.04 7.84 -2.49
N ALA A 86 15.18 8.07 -3.14
CA ALA A 86 15.29 8.03 -4.60
C ALA A 86 14.98 6.63 -5.15
N PHE A 87 15.48 5.58 -4.51
CA PHE A 87 15.14 4.21 -4.84
C PHE A 87 13.64 3.95 -4.76
N ASN A 88 12.99 4.34 -3.66
CA ASN A 88 11.55 4.16 -3.51
C ASN A 88 10.76 4.88 -4.60
N TYR A 89 11.12 6.13 -4.93
CA TYR A 89 10.48 6.85 -6.04
C TYR A 89 10.49 6.03 -7.33
N TYR A 90 11.66 5.58 -7.79
CA TYR A 90 11.77 4.84 -9.05
C TYR A 90 11.14 3.44 -8.98
N PHE A 91 11.17 2.80 -7.81
CA PHE A 91 10.48 1.52 -7.59
C PHE A 91 8.97 1.68 -7.68
N TYR A 92 8.37 2.65 -6.99
CA TYR A 92 6.92 2.88 -7.04
C TYR A 92 6.44 3.42 -8.39
N LYS A 93 7.33 4.09 -9.15
CA LYS A 93 7.10 4.45 -10.56
C LYS A 93 7.15 3.23 -11.49
N GLY A 94 7.66 2.09 -11.02
CA GLY A 94 7.77 0.85 -11.78
C GLY A 94 8.96 0.80 -12.73
N GLU A 95 9.93 1.71 -12.58
CA GLU A 95 11.09 1.79 -13.49
C GLU A 95 12.22 0.85 -13.08
N ILE A 96 12.28 0.44 -11.82
CA ILE A 96 13.29 -0.46 -11.28
C ILE A 96 12.66 -1.57 -10.44
N PRO A 97 13.32 -2.74 -10.33
CA PRO A 97 12.90 -3.77 -9.39
C PRO A 97 13.27 -3.43 -7.95
N ASN A 98 12.64 -4.11 -6.99
CA ASN A 98 13.06 -4.09 -5.60
C ASN A 98 14.38 -4.87 -5.40
N ILE A 99 14.85 -4.95 -4.16
CA ILE A 99 16.09 -5.66 -3.79
C ILE A 99 16.02 -7.16 -4.10
N GLU A 100 14.82 -7.74 -4.19
CA GLU A 100 14.60 -9.15 -4.58
C GLU A 100 14.47 -9.35 -6.10
N GLY A 101 14.64 -8.29 -6.91
CA GLY A 101 14.48 -8.36 -8.36
C GLY A 101 13.03 -8.33 -8.86
N LYS A 102 12.06 -7.99 -7.99
CA LYS A 102 10.64 -7.94 -8.34
C LYS A 102 10.17 -6.51 -8.60
N PHE A 103 9.42 -6.31 -9.69
CA PHE A 103 8.81 -5.02 -10.00
C PHE A 103 7.55 -4.78 -9.17
N ILE A 104 7.12 -3.52 -9.06
CA ILE A 104 5.99 -3.12 -8.22
C ILE A 104 4.70 -3.89 -8.52
N ASP A 105 4.39 -4.13 -9.80
CA ASP A 105 3.21 -4.90 -10.21
C ASP A 105 3.26 -6.35 -9.72
N GLN A 106 4.46 -6.95 -9.68
CA GLN A 106 4.66 -8.31 -9.15
C GLN A 106 4.54 -8.33 -7.62
N VAL A 107 5.01 -7.28 -6.95
CA VAL A 107 4.92 -7.12 -5.49
C VAL A 107 3.46 -6.91 -5.08
N GLU A 108 2.71 -6.08 -5.79
CA GLU A 108 1.28 -5.84 -5.55
C GLU A 108 0.47 -7.13 -5.72
N GLN A 109 0.72 -7.87 -6.81
CA GLN A 109 0.08 -9.16 -7.03
C GLN A 109 0.41 -10.16 -5.92
N ALA A 110 1.67 -10.21 -5.46
CA ALA A 110 2.10 -11.09 -4.38
C ALA A 110 1.44 -10.73 -3.05
N MET A 111 1.33 -9.44 -2.72
CA MET A 111 0.62 -8.97 -1.52
C MET A 111 -0.86 -9.33 -1.57
N PHE A 112 -1.53 -9.10 -2.71
CA PHE A 112 -2.92 -9.49 -2.90
C PHE A 112 -3.14 -10.99 -2.68
N PHE A 113 -2.30 -11.84 -3.28
CA PHE A 113 -2.43 -13.29 -3.09
C PHE A 113 -2.09 -13.74 -1.68
N SER A 114 -1.14 -13.08 -1.00
CA SER A 114 -0.83 -13.36 0.40
C SER A 114 -2.03 -13.04 1.30
N ASP A 115 -2.65 -11.87 1.11
CA ASP A 115 -3.85 -11.49 1.85
C ASP A 115 -5.00 -12.46 1.58
N VAL A 116 -5.24 -12.81 0.31
CA VAL A 116 -6.27 -13.80 -0.05
C VAL A 116 -6.00 -15.14 0.61
N LYS A 117 -4.74 -15.61 0.59
CA LYS A 117 -4.36 -16.88 1.20
C LYS A 117 -4.56 -16.87 2.71
N GLN A 118 -4.10 -15.83 3.40
CA GLN A 118 -4.26 -15.69 4.85
C GLN A 118 -5.73 -15.61 5.25
N ASN A 119 -6.52 -14.88 4.48
CA ASN A 119 -7.96 -14.76 4.65
C ASN A 119 -8.67 -16.12 4.46
N LEU A 120 -8.30 -16.88 3.42
CA LEU A 120 -8.77 -18.26 3.22
C LEU A 120 -8.40 -19.18 4.39
N GLU A 121 -7.15 -19.14 4.86
CA GLU A 121 -6.68 -19.94 6.00
C GLU A 121 -7.44 -19.61 7.30
N ASN A 122 -7.84 -18.35 7.47
CA ASN A 122 -8.60 -17.89 8.63
C ASN A 122 -10.13 -18.01 8.48
N ASN A 123 -10.63 -18.66 7.41
CA ASN A 123 -12.07 -18.69 7.04
C ASN A 123 -12.71 -17.30 6.91
N GLN A 124 -11.91 -16.26 6.73
CA GLN A 124 -12.37 -14.90 6.46
C GLN A 124 -12.33 -14.73 4.95
N PHE A 125 -13.45 -14.84 4.24
CA PHE A 125 -13.41 -14.55 2.80
C PHE A 125 -12.99 -13.07 2.58
N PRO A 126 -12.02 -12.78 1.68
CA PRO A 126 -11.58 -11.43 1.36
C PRO A 126 -12.58 -10.73 0.43
N LEU A 127 -13.86 -10.80 0.76
CA LEU A 127 -14.88 -10.00 0.11
C LEU A 127 -15.04 -8.77 0.98
N GLY A 128 -14.39 -7.67 0.58
CA GLY A 128 -14.53 -6.37 1.23
C GLY A 128 -16.01 -6.06 1.53
N ASN A 129 -16.25 -5.52 2.72
CA ASN A 129 -17.57 -5.12 3.23
C ASN A 129 -18.70 -6.10 2.84
N HIS A 130 -18.61 -7.33 3.36
CA HIS A 130 -19.56 -8.45 3.20
C HIS A 130 -21.05 -8.06 3.18
N THR A 131 -21.44 -6.97 3.83
CA THR A 131 -22.81 -6.45 3.78
C THR A 131 -23.27 -6.15 2.36
N TYR A 132 -22.44 -5.53 1.52
CA TYR A 132 -22.86 -5.04 0.21
C TYR A 132 -22.96 -6.14 -0.85
N ILE A 133 -21.97 -7.04 -0.90
CA ILE A 133 -21.96 -8.14 -1.87
C ILE A 133 -23.05 -9.16 -1.53
N ASN A 134 -23.22 -9.51 -0.25
CA ASN A 134 -24.28 -10.42 0.17
C ASN A 134 -25.67 -9.81 -0.07
N PHE A 135 -25.84 -8.50 0.14
CA PHE A 135 -27.10 -7.82 -0.17
C PHE A 135 -27.38 -7.80 -1.67
N THR A 136 -26.36 -7.57 -2.51
CA THR A 136 -26.50 -7.58 -3.96
C THR A 136 -26.89 -8.97 -4.48
N LEU A 137 -26.22 -10.04 -4.00
CA LEU A 137 -26.56 -11.42 -4.38
C LEU A 137 -27.95 -11.83 -3.90
N LEU A 138 -28.36 -11.41 -2.69
CA LEU A 138 -29.71 -11.62 -2.18
C LEU A 138 -30.76 -10.95 -3.07
N LEU A 139 -30.53 -9.70 -3.50
CA LEU A 139 -31.43 -8.98 -4.40
C LEU A 139 -31.58 -9.64 -5.76
N VAL A 140 -30.48 -10.15 -6.35
CA VAL A 140 -30.52 -10.88 -7.62
C VAL A 140 -31.34 -12.16 -7.48
N MET A 141 -31.16 -12.92 -6.39
CA MET A 141 -31.94 -14.13 -6.12
C MET A 141 -33.44 -13.82 -5.97
N ILE A 142 -33.80 -12.84 -5.15
CA ILE A 142 -35.20 -12.42 -4.96
C ILE A 142 -35.80 -11.94 -6.30
N GLY A 143 -35.06 -11.15 -7.07
CA GLY A 143 -35.49 -10.68 -8.40
C GLY A 143 -35.78 -11.84 -9.36
N SER A 144 -34.91 -12.84 -9.41
CA SER A 144 -35.09 -14.02 -10.27
C SER A 144 -36.32 -14.85 -9.89
N ILE A 145 -36.55 -15.07 -8.60
CA ILE A 145 -37.71 -15.80 -8.07
C ILE A 145 -39.01 -15.04 -8.38
N THR A 146 -39.00 -13.72 -8.23
CA THR A 146 -40.15 -12.86 -8.51
C THR A 146 -40.49 -12.88 -10.01
N CYS A 147 -39.49 -12.83 -10.89
CA CYS A 147 -39.71 -12.93 -12.33
C CYS A 147 -40.25 -14.31 -12.74
N MET A 148 -39.72 -15.40 -12.18
CA MET A 148 -40.25 -16.74 -12.45
C MET A 148 -41.70 -16.90 -12.00
N THR A 149 -42.05 -16.42 -10.80
CA THR A 149 -43.42 -16.52 -10.27
C THR A 149 -44.41 -15.71 -11.10
N ILE A 150 -44.07 -14.48 -11.49
CA ILE A 150 -44.89 -13.66 -12.39
C ILE A 150 -45.09 -14.39 -13.74
N PHE A 151 -44.02 -14.94 -14.30
CA PHE A 151 -44.08 -15.67 -15.58
C PHE A 151 -44.99 -16.90 -15.50
N ILE A 152 -44.92 -17.68 -14.42
CA ILE A 152 -45.78 -18.85 -14.19
C ILE A 152 -47.25 -18.43 -14.08
N ILE A 153 -47.55 -17.36 -13.33
CA ILE A 153 -48.93 -16.85 -13.18
C ILE A 153 -49.47 -16.35 -14.52
N TRP A 154 -48.67 -15.59 -15.28
CA TRP A 154 -49.04 -15.09 -16.60
C TRP A 154 -49.34 -16.25 -17.56
N ARG A 155 -48.49 -17.28 -17.58
CA ARG A 155 -48.68 -18.47 -18.43
C ARG A 155 -49.96 -19.23 -18.10
N LYS A 156 -50.40 -19.27 -16.84
CA LYS A 156 -51.65 -19.95 -16.42
C LYS A 156 -52.92 -19.16 -16.73
N ARG A 157 -52.82 -17.86 -17.03
CA ARG A 157 -53.97 -17.01 -17.40
C ARG A 157 -54.29 -17.00 -18.90
N LYS A 158 -53.37 -17.49 -19.72
CA LYS A 158 -53.60 -17.78 -21.15
C LYS A 158 -54.03 -19.23 -21.32
#